data_AF-A0A5E4I8U4-F1
#
_entry.id   AF-A0A5E4I8U4-F1
#
_cell.length_a   1.000
_cell.length_b   1.000
_cell.length_c   1.000
_cell.angle_alpha   90.00
_cell.angle_beta   90.00
_cell.angle_gamma   90.00
#
_symmetry.space_group_name_H-M   'P 1'
#
loop_
_entity.id
_entity.type
_entity.pdbx_description
1 polymer ?
#
loop_
_entity_poly.entity_id
_entity_poly.type
_entity_poly.pdbx_seq_one_letter_code
_entity_poly.pdbx_strand_id
1 'polypeptide(L)'
;MPEKGNAFASQYSGVELPYNPGQITTNLGGNALEMVDVLKTMPQIKRIVGTTRKKKDIPAKLAAMSAKEEQHKYHHHPGVNIVDIDVDRIYEFDETERYDFFSNLRESAYSQFWVNFKGVNIETALKTDPDFIKKAAEEGVDPRYRLTVHNQKPALKDAVMDLVVSPNSIYLMQGNPTLILLRQVNKLYKYIAKKRNAPEVKAKKAISTATMPEVNRLYKLYGQRFKFSMDDASCAIIGGHGEDAVAIEKRFLIGGASAKSCAQASERARGGDPARAIADYYKILTDFKSEAPRLTQLTGETPVTGGILTAEAIKCIMANEVSVLPIGQYHEQVLRCGVNDVAIGLPTLVGGGMVGEIIEADGLLSDMSDDEMLQFDRSVAPIKLADKNADKIASGQKMYEECLKLYDTLRDGMRAFEESKMTS
;
A
#
# COMPACT_ATOMS: atom_id res chain seq x y z
N MET A 1 -51.40 5.09 6.60
CA MET A 1 -50.32 4.41 5.85
C MET A 1 -49.55 5.47 5.09
N PRO A 2 -48.29 5.69 5.47
CA PRO A 2 -47.20 5.75 4.50
C PRO A 2 -46.06 4.81 4.90
N GLU A 3 -45.16 4.63 3.95
CA GLU A 3 -44.34 3.45 3.71
C GLU A 3 -43.07 3.35 4.54
N LYS A 4 -42.65 2.09 4.71
CA LYS A 4 -41.35 1.67 5.25
C LYS A 4 -40.23 2.16 4.31
N GLY A 5 -39.33 2.97 4.83
CA GLY A 5 -38.09 3.37 4.14
C GLY A 5 -36.90 3.36 5.09
N ASN A 6 -35.94 2.49 4.81
CA ASN A 6 -34.55 2.46 5.29
C ASN A 6 -34.26 2.26 6.79
N ALA A 7 -34.36 0.99 7.21
CA ALA A 7 -33.74 0.47 8.42
C ALA A 7 -32.26 0.04 8.24
N PHE A 8 -31.48 0.69 7.36
CA PHE A 8 -30.06 0.39 7.15
C PHE A 8 -29.08 1.46 7.68
N ALA A 9 -29.59 2.60 8.16
CA ALA A 9 -28.75 3.70 8.64
C ALA A 9 -28.43 3.66 10.16
N SER A 10 -28.95 2.68 10.92
CA SER A 10 -28.89 2.69 12.40
C SER A 10 -27.94 1.67 13.04
N GLN A 11 -27.06 1.01 12.29
CA GLN A 11 -26.11 0.04 12.85
C GLN A 11 -24.67 0.55 13.02
N TYR A 12 -24.38 1.80 12.63
CA TYR A 12 -23.07 2.42 12.82
C TYR A 12 -23.09 3.76 13.57
N SER A 13 -24.26 4.17 14.11
CA SER A 13 -24.36 5.28 15.04
C SER A 13 -23.96 4.81 16.45
N GLY A 14 -22.69 4.98 16.83
CA GLY A 14 -22.30 4.75 18.23
C GLY A 14 -20.83 4.50 18.53
N VAL A 15 -19.94 4.41 17.55
CA VAL A 15 -18.49 4.45 17.83
C VAL A 15 -17.98 5.81 17.36
N GLU A 16 -18.10 6.82 18.24
CA GLU A 16 -17.20 7.96 18.17
C GLU A 16 -15.78 7.41 18.30
N LEU A 17 -15.07 7.28 17.18
CA LEU A 17 -13.62 7.12 17.23
C LEU A 17 -13.07 8.42 17.82
N PRO A 18 -12.43 8.41 19.00
CA PRO A 18 -11.89 9.62 19.58
C PRO A 18 -10.89 10.22 18.59
N TYR A 19 -11.20 11.41 18.09
CA TYR A 19 -10.31 12.20 17.25
C TYR A 19 -9.05 12.55 18.07
N ASN A 20 -7.97 11.81 17.80
CA ASN A 20 -6.63 12.10 18.29
C ASN A 20 -5.76 12.55 17.09
N PRO A 21 -5.07 13.71 17.16
CA PRO A 21 -4.17 14.15 16.10
C PRO A 21 -3.04 13.12 15.85
N GLY A 22 -2.75 12.85 14.58
CA GLY A 22 -2.25 11.55 14.10
C GLY A 22 -0.89 11.07 14.61
N GLN A 23 -0.78 9.75 14.77
CA GLN A 23 0.48 8.99 14.86
C GLN A 23 0.56 8.08 13.63
N ILE A 24 1.66 8.19 12.88
CA ILE A 24 1.96 7.33 11.72
C ILE A 24 3.15 6.49 12.10
N THR A 25 3.01 5.16 12.03
CA THR A 25 4.13 4.22 12.15
C THR A 25 4.62 3.84 10.77
N THR A 26 5.92 3.99 10.50
CA THR A 26 6.52 3.57 9.23
C THR A 26 7.90 2.97 9.42
N ASN A 27 8.23 2.00 8.58
CA ASN A 27 9.60 1.50 8.47
C ASN A 27 10.47 2.55 7.74
N LEU A 28 11.64 2.91 8.28
CA LEU A 28 12.51 3.92 7.64
C LEU A 28 13.17 3.41 6.35
N GLY A 29 13.10 4.23 5.30
CA GLY A 29 13.66 4.05 3.96
C GLY A 29 13.48 5.34 3.12
N GLY A 30 13.99 5.40 1.89
CA GLY A 30 13.88 6.60 1.02
C GLY A 30 12.43 7.07 0.85
N ASN A 31 11.56 6.16 0.38
CA ASN A 31 10.12 6.43 0.25
C ASN A 31 9.46 6.88 1.56
N ALA A 32 9.90 6.35 2.70
CA ALA A 32 9.36 6.76 4.01
C ALA A 32 9.76 8.20 4.35
N LEU A 33 10.99 8.60 4.03
CA LEU A 33 11.45 9.98 4.24
C LEU A 33 10.71 10.97 3.34
N GLU A 34 10.47 10.63 2.08
CA GLU A 34 9.64 11.45 1.17
C GLU A 34 8.22 11.59 1.69
N MET A 35 7.60 10.48 2.08
CA MET A 35 6.26 10.48 2.66
C MET A 35 6.23 11.42 3.85
N VAL A 36 7.19 11.27 4.77
CA VAL A 36 7.34 12.11 5.95
C VAL A 36 7.48 13.58 5.57
N ASP A 37 8.29 13.92 4.58
CA ASP A 37 8.50 15.30 4.14
C ASP A 37 7.23 15.93 3.56
N VAL A 38 6.44 15.17 2.79
CA VAL A 38 5.13 15.63 2.31
C VAL A 38 4.13 15.78 3.45
N LEU A 39 4.11 14.85 4.41
CA LEU A 39 3.17 14.84 5.52
C LEU A 39 3.47 15.93 6.57
N LYS A 40 4.73 16.31 6.76
CA LYS A 40 5.13 17.45 7.63
C LYS A 40 4.51 18.78 7.23
N THR A 41 4.06 18.91 5.98
CA THR A 41 3.35 20.11 5.51
C THR A 41 1.90 20.18 6.00
N MET A 42 1.37 19.12 6.61
CA MET A 42 -0.01 19.06 7.09
C MET A 42 -0.13 19.54 8.53
N PRO A 43 -0.96 20.57 8.81
CA PRO A 43 -1.24 21.01 10.18
C PRO A 43 -1.86 19.92 11.08
N GLN A 44 -2.55 18.93 10.49
CA GLN A 44 -3.22 17.84 11.20
C GLN A 44 -2.25 16.77 11.73
N ILE A 45 -1.02 16.72 11.21
CA ILE A 45 -0.01 15.73 11.59
C ILE A 45 0.90 16.34 12.66
N LYS A 46 0.70 15.93 13.91
CA LYS A 46 1.50 16.41 15.04
C LYS A 46 2.72 15.53 15.33
N ARG A 47 2.65 14.23 15.02
CA ARG A 47 3.71 13.25 15.36
C ARG A 47 3.83 12.17 14.30
N ILE A 48 5.06 11.84 13.91
CA ILE A 48 5.36 10.66 13.08
C ILE A 48 6.36 9.81 13.85
N VAL A 49 6.07 8.51 13.98
CA VAL A 49 6.91 7.54 14.69
C VAL A 49 7.56 6.65 13.65
N GLY A 50 8.88 6.75 13.49
CA GLY A 50 9.63 5.92 12.55
C GLY A 50 10.26 4.74 13.26
N THR A 51 10.09 3.51 12.77
CA THR A 51 10.91 2.38 13.22
C THR A 51 12.24 2.42 12.46
N THR A 52 13.33 2.72 13.18
CA THR A 52 14.68 2.84 12.60
C THR A 52 15.24 1.47 12.23
N ARG A 53 16.19 1.43 11.27
CA ARG A 53 17.05 0.26 11.05
C ARG A 53 18.38 0.41 11.79
N LYS A 54 18.83 -0.71 12.39
CA LYS A 54 20.10 -1.00 13.10
C LYS A 54 20.61 0.06 14.11
N LYS A 55 20.88 -0.39 15.34
CA LYS A 55 21.42 0.41 16.47
C LYS A 55 22.66 1.27 16.11
N LYS A 56 23.49 0.82 15.16
CA LYS A 56 24.70 1.53 14.69
C LYS A 56 24.43 2.70 13.74
N ASP A 57 23.28 2.73 13.07
CA ASP A 57 22.91 3.78 12.11
C ASP A 57 22.13 4.92 12.81
N ILE A 58 21.77 4.72 14.08
CA ILE A 58 21.03 5.67 14.93
C ILE A 58 21.85 6.96 15.15
N PRO A 59 23.13 6.96 15.58
CA PRO A 59 23.83 8.21 15.90
C PRO A 59 24.12 9.08 14.68
N ALA A 60 24.49 8.49 13.53
CA ALA A 60 24.80 9.24 12.31
C ALA A 60 23.53 9.84 11.66
N LYS A 61 22.41 9.12 11.72
CA LYS A 61 21.12 9.65 11.24
C LYS A 61 20.50 10.61 12.22
N LEU A 62 20.60 10.37 13.52
CA LEU A 62 20.24 11.35 14.54
C LEU A 62 21.07 12.61 14.38
N ALA A 63 22.38 12.54 14.11
CA ALA A 63 23.19 13.73 13.83
C ALA A 63 22.76 14.49 12.56
N ALA A 64 22.39 13.75 11.50
CA ALA A 64 21.84 14.35 10.28
C ALA A 64 20.41 14.92 10.47
N MET A 65 19.66 14.37 11.42
CA MET A 65 18.30 14.81 11.77
C MET A 65 18.33 15.94 12.79
N SER A 66 19.21 15.93 13.79
CA SER A 66 19.32 16.95 14.83
C SER A 66 19.85 18.27 14.29
N ALA A 67 20.71 18.23 13.27
CA ALA A 67 21.05 19.39 12.44
C ALA A 67 19.83 19.99 11.69
N LYS A 68 18.73 19.24 11.53
CA LYS A 68 17.43 19.70 11.00
C LYS A 68 16.34 19.90 12.08
N GLU A 69 16.47 19.30 13.26
CA GLU A 69 15.48 19.37 14.37
C GLU A 69 15.54 20.67 15.15
N GLU A 70 16.69 21.35 15.18
CA GLU A 70 16.83 22.64 15.87
C GLU A 70 15.91 23.75 15.30
N GLN A 71 15.24 23.48 14.17
CA GLN A 71 14.29 24.40 13.55
C GLN A 71 12.80 24.19 13.93
N HIS A 72 12.26 22.98 14.23
CA HIS A 72 10.78 22.81 14.29
C HIS A 72 10.20 21.72 15.24
N LYS A 73 8.98 22.01 15.77
CA LYS A 73 8.16 21.33 16.80
C LYS A 73 7.64 19.90 16.50
N TYR A 74 8.31 19.08 15.69
CA TYR A 74 7.84 17.71 15.38
C TYR A 74 8.72 16.66 16.07
N HIS A 75 8.14 15.90 17.01
CA HIS A 75 8.86 14.83 17.71
C HIS A 75 8.93 13.56 16.85
N HIS A 76 10.13 13.23 16.35
CA HIS A 76 10.44 11.93 15.76
C HIS A 76 10.98 11.02 16.85
N HIS A 77 10.31 9.90 17.11
CA HIS A 77 10.81 8.89 18.02
C HIS A 77 11.50 7.80 17.20
N PRO A 78 12.82 7.55 17.39
CA PRO A 78 13.49 6.43 16.75
C PRO A 78 12.97 5.13 17.36
N GLY A 79 12.00 4.50 16.71
CA GLY A 79 11.49 3.19 17.06
C GLY A 79 12.51 2.09 16.79
N VAL A 80 12.39 0.97 17.50
CA VAL A 80 13.25 -0.20 17.38
C VAL A 80 13.07 -0.87 16.02
N ASN A 81 14.16 -1.39 15.44
CA ASN A 81 14.13 -2.21 14.22
C ASN A 81 13.57 -3.61 14.54
N ILE A 82 12.26 -3.78 14.52
CA ILE A 82 11.63 -5.02 15.03
C ILE A 82 11.79 -6.22 14.06
N VAL A 83 12.21 -5.97 12.81
CA VAL A 83 12.29 -6.98 11.73
C VAL A 83 13.42 -7.99 11.92
N ASP A 84 14.48 -7.57 12.61
CA ASP A 84 15.65 -8.40 12.93
C ASP A 84 15.59 -8.94 14.36
N ILE A 85 14.51 -8.63 15.10
CA ILE A 85 14.26 -9.28 16.38
C ILE A 85 13.77 -10.68 16.06
N ASP A 86 14.69 -11.61 16.27
CA ASP A 86 14.32 -12.99 16.45
C ASP A 86 13.39 -13.05 17.66
N VAL A 87 12.14 -13.42 17.39
CA VAL A 87 11.04 -13.35 18.36
C VAL A 87 11.33 -14.26 19.55
N ASP A 88 12.04 -15.36 19.28
CA ASP A 88 12.48 -16.31 20.28
C ASP A 88 13.47 -15.64 21.25
N ARG A 89 14.17 -14.59 20.81
CA ARG A 89 15.09 -13.79 21.64
C ARG A 89 14.39 -12.73 22.49
N ILE A 90 13.10 -12.45 22.29
CA ILE A 90 12.36 -11.55 23.19
C ILE A 90 12.35 -12.13 24.61
N TYR A 91 12.33 -13.45 24.74
CA TYR A 91 12.45 -14.13 26.04
C TYR A 91 13.89 -14.14 26.58
N GLU A 92 14.89 -13.95 25.72
CA GLU A 92 16.30 -13.80 26.10
C GLU A 92 16.65 -12.38 26.57
N PHE A 93 15.84 -11.38 26.20
CA PHE A 93 16.06 -10.01 26.64
C PHE A 93 16.08 -9.93 28.16
N ASP A 94 16.98 -9.12 28.71
CA ASP A 94 16.90 -8.76 30.12
C ASP A 94 15.67 -7.87 30.40
N GLU A 95 15.38 -7.61 31.68
CA GLU A 95 14.21 -6.81 32.05
C GLU A 95 14.24 -5.40 31.44
N THR A 96 15.42 -4.78 31.31
CA THR A 96 15.59 -3.45 30.74
C THR A 96 15.35 -3.48 29.24
N GLU A 97 15.92 -4.46 28.54
CA GLU A 97 15.73 -4.65 27.11
C GLU A 97 14.26 -4.94 26.75
N ARG A 98 13.56 -5.76 27.54
CA ARG A 98 12.12 -5.99 27.37
C ARG A 98 11.33 -4.72 27.62
N TYR A 99 11.63 -4.02 28.72
CA TYR A 99 10.96 -2.77 29.05
C TYR A 99 11.11 -1.74 27.92
N ASP A 100 12.33 -1.51 27.44
CA ASP A 100 12.61 -0.60 26.34
C ASP A 100 11.90 -1.04 25.06
N PHE A 101 11.91 -2.34 24.76
CA PHE A 101 11.22 -2.88 23.60
C PHE A 101 9.72 -2.60 23.63
N PHE A 102 9.02 -3.01 24.70
CA PHE A 102 7.57 -2.82 24.81
C PHE A 102 7.17 -1.35 25.01
N SER A 103 8.00 -0.55 25.68
CA SER A 103 7.79 0.91 25.78
C SER A 103 7.84 1.57 24.39
N ASN A 104 8.79 1.18 23.54
CA ASN A 104 8.85 1.69 22.16
C ASN A 104 7.67 1.22 21.30
N LEU A 105 7.21 -0.03 21.48
CA LEU A 105 6.00 -0.50 20.81
C LEU A 105 4.76 0.28 21.23
N ARG A 106 4.62 0.57 22.53
CA ARG A 106 3.50 1.33 23.08
C ARG A 106 3.36 2.71 22.44
N GLU A 107 4.46 3.36 22.06
CA GLU A 107 4.37 4.64 21.35
C GLU A 107 3.67 4.53 19.99
N SER A 108 3.71 3.36 19.35
CA SER A 108 2.99 3.08 18.11
C SER A 108 1.54 2.65 18.36
N ALA A 109 1.12 2.42 19.60
CA ALA A 109 -0.20 1.84 19.88
C ALA A 109 -1.38 2.74 19.46
N TYR A 110 -1.15 4.06 19.36
CA TYR A 110 -2.16 5.01 18.91
C TYR A 110 -2.01 5.39 17.43
N SER A 111 -1.20 4.64 16.67
CA SER A 111 -1.02 4.88 15.25
C SER A 111 -2.32 4.70 14.47
N GLN A 112 -2.65 5.72 13.69
CA GLN A 112 -3.76 5.72 12.75
C GLN A 112 -3.37 5.05 11.43
N PHE A 113 -2.09 5.14 11.06
CA PHE A 113 -1.55 4.50 9.87
C PHE A 113 -0.32 3.69 10.23
N TRP A 114 -0.26 2.47 9.70
CA TRP A 114 0.90 1.62 9.71
C TRP A 114 1.38 1.41 8.28
N VAL A 115 2.47 2.08 7.91
CA VAL A 115 2.96 2.12 6.53
C VAL A 115 4.13 1.18 6.35
N ASN A 116 3.95 0.20 5.46
CA ASN A 116 4.95 -0.81 5.17
C ASN A 116 5.61 -0.60 3.81
N PHE A 117 6.79 0.05 3.82
CA PHE A 117 7.70 0.13 2.67
C PHE A 117 8.64 -1.08 2.55
N LYS A 118 8.50 -2.13 3.37
CA LYS A 118 9.39 -3.30 3.32
C LYS A 118 9.12 -4.12 2.08
N GLY A 119 10.17 -4.27 1.31
CA GLY A 119 10.27 -5.13 0.15
C GLY A 119 11.46 -4.65 -0.65
N VAL A 120 12.13 -5.56 -1.33
CA VAL A 120 13.16 -5.21 -2.31
C VAL A 120 12.60 -5.38 -3.71
N ASN A 121 13.15 -4.66 -4.68
CA ASN A 121 12.95 -4.95 -6.10
C ASN A 121 13.90 -6.07 -6.55
N ILE A 122 13.73 -6.56 -7.77
CA ILE A 122 14.55 -7.66 -8.31
C ILE A 122 16.03 -7.25 -8.37
N GLU A 123 16.31 -6.01 -8.73
CA GLU A 123 17.65 -5.44 -8.83
C GLU A 123 18.36 -5.45 -7.47
N THR A 124 17.64 -5.13 -6.41
CA THR A 124 18.17 -5.17 -5.04
C THR A 124 18.32 -6.61 -4.54
N ALA A 125 17.37 -7.50 -4.87
CA ALA A 125 17.49 -8.92 -4.55
C ALA A 125 18.74 -9.53 -5.21
N LEU A 126 19.03 -9.18 -6.47
CA LEU A 126 20.22 -9.60 -7.22
C LEU A 126 21.54 -9.14 -6.59
N LYS A 127 21.57 -7.98 -5.93
CA LYS A 127 22.76 -7.52 -5.18
C LYS A 127 23.08 -8.43 -3.99
N THR A 128 22.05 -9.03 -3.38
CA THR A 128 22.21 -9.92 -2.22
C THR A 128 22.26 -11.41 -2.58
N ASP A 129 21.67 -11.78 -3.72
CA ASP A 129 21.63 -13.13 -4.27
C ASP A 129 21.87 -13.04 -5.79
N PRO A 130 23.13 -13.06 -6.26
CA PRO A 130 23.45 -12.93 -7.69
C PRO A 130 22.81 -14.02 -8.56
N ASP A 131 22.50 -15.18 -7.98
CA ASP A 131 21.86 -16.30 -8.65
C ASP A 131 20.33 -16.21 -8.64
N PHE A 132 19.73 -15.11 -8.15
CA PHE A 132 18.28 -15.00 -7.94
C PHE A 132 17.45 -15.36 -9.19
N ILE A 133 17.85 -14.84 -10.37
CA ILE A 133 17.18 -15.14 -11.64
C ILE A 133 17.41 -16.60 -12.06
N LYS A 134 18.64 -17.10 -11.90
CA LYS A 134 18.99 -18.48 -12.22
C LYS A 134 18.16 -19.46 -11.40
N LYS A 135 18.07 -19.24 -10.09
CA LYS A 135 17.29 -20.08 -9.18
C LYS A 135 15.79 -20.01 -9.47
N ALA A 136 15.26 -18.84 -9.86
CA ALA A 136 13.87 -18.73 -10.33
C ALA A 136 13.63 -19.60 -11.58
N ALA A 137 14.57 -19.59 -12.53
CA ALA A 137 14.50 -20.45 -13.72
C ALA A 137 14.61 -21.94 -13.37
N GLU A 138 15.49 -22.33 -12.45
CA GLU A 138 15.63 -23.71 -11.95
C GLU A 138 14.34 -24.20 -11.25
N GLU A 139 13.63 -23.31 -10.55
CA GLU A 139 12.34 -23.58 -9.94
C GLU A 139 11.16 -23.54 -10.92
N GLY A 140 11.39 -23.13 -12.18
CA GLY A 140 10.35 -22.98 -13.20
C GLY A 140 9.34 -21.87 -12.86
N VAL A 141 9.76 -20.82 -12.16
CA VAL A 141 8.90 -19.71 -11.74
C VAL A 141 9.41 -18.36 -12.27
N ASP A 142 8.49 -17.43 -12.49
CA ASP A 142 8.84 -16.03 -12.77
C ASP A 142 9.65 -15.44 -11.60
N PRO A 143 10.74 -14.69 -11.86
CA PRO A 143 11.50 -13.98 -10.83
C PRO A 143 10.65 -13.14 -9.86
N ARG A 144 9.53 -12.57 -10.30
CA ARG A 144 8.57 -11.83 -9.46
C ARG A 144 7.94 -12.72 -8.38
N TYR A 145 7.75 -14.02 -8.66
CA TYR A 145 7.25 -14.98 -7.66
C TYR A 145 8.30 -15.30 -6.62
N ARG A 146 9.54 -15.50 -7.04
CA ARG A 146 10.67 -15.64 -6.10
C ARG A 146 10.81 -14.39 -5.23
N LEU A 147 10.57 -13.21 -5.81
CA LEU A 147 10.60 -11.94 -5.08
C LEU A 147 9.48 -11.85 -4.04
N THR A 148 8.31 -12.40 -4.36
CA THR A 148 7.21 -12.54 -3.41
C THR A 148 7.67 -13.33 -2.20
N VAL A 149 8.23 -14.52 -2.37
CA VAL A 149 8.71 -15.36 -1.26
C VAL A 149 9.77 -14.64 -0.42
N HIS A 150 10.70 -13.96 -1.09
CA HIS A 150 11.74 -13.17 -0.43
C HIS A 150 11.16 -12.06 0.45
N ASN A 151 10.16 -11.32 -0.05
CA ASN A 151 9.55 -10.20 0.66
C ASN A 151 8.39 -10.58 1.60
N GLN A 152 7.84 -11.79 1.48
CA GLN A 152 6.68 -12.23 2.23
C GLN A 152 6.95 -12.30 3.74
N LYS A 153 8.06 -12.93 4.17
CA LYS A 153 8.40 -13.05 5.59
C LYS A 153 8.47 -11.69 6.31
N PRO A 154 9.28 -10.70 5.84
CA PRO A 154 9.33 -9.40 6.51
C PRO A 154 8.01 -8.64 6.45
N ALA A 155 7.23 -8.77 5.37
CA ALA A 155 5.92 -8.15 5.26
C ALA A 155 4.90 -8.73 6.24
N LEU A 156 4.82 -10.05 6.37
CA LEU A 156 3.90 -10.71 7.28
C LEU A 156 4.25 -10.46 8.75
N LYS A 157 5.53 -10.50 9.11
CA LYS A 157 5.97 -10.11 10.47
C LYS A 157 5.57 -8.68 10.80
N ASP A 158 5.73 -7.75 9.85
CA ASP A 158 5.31 -6.36 10.02
C ASP A 158 3.79 -6.21 10.19
N ALA A 159 3.00 -6.98 9.44
CA ALA A 159 1.55 -7.01 9.60
C ALA A 159 1.12 -7.57 10.96
N VAL A 160 1.85 -8.55 11.52
CA VAL A 160 1.60 -9.02 12.90
C VAL A 160 1.88 -7.91 13.91
N MET A 161 2.97 -7.15 13.74
CA MET A 161 3.26 -6.02 14.61
C MET A 161 2.12 -5.01 14.60
N ASP A 162 1.65 -4.61 13.42
CA ASP A 162 0.49 -3.73 13.28
C ASP A 162 -0.75 -4.29 14.00
N LEU A 163 -1.04 -5.58 13.79
CA LEU A 163 -2.22 -6.22 14.35
C LEU A 163 -2.19 -6.25 15.89
N VAL A 164 -1.02 -6.41 16.50
CA VAL A 164 -0.87 -6.46 17.97
C VAL A 164 -0.77 -5.06 18.56
N VAL A 165 0.07 -4.21 17.98
CA VAL A 165 0.45 -2.92 18.56
C VAL A 165 -0.61 -1.87 18.25
N SER A 166 -1.07 -1.81 16.99
CA SER A 166 -1.96 -0.76 16.49
C SER A 166 -3.21 -1.37 15.84
N PRO A 167 -4.01 -2.20 16.55
CA PRO A 167 -5.11 -2.98 15.98
C PRO A 167 -6.21 -2.14 15.29
N ASN A 168 -6.23 -0.82 15.51
CA ASN A 168 -7.18 0.08 14.89
C ASN A 168 -6.66 0.85 13.68
N SER A 169 -5.34 0.81 13.43
CA SER A 169 -4.69 1.52 12.32
C SER A 169 -5.19 1.04 10.95
N ILE A 170 -4.96 1.86 9.93
CA ILE A 170 -4.99 1.48 8.52
C ILE A 170 -3.60 0.99 8.13
N TYR A 171 -3.53 -0.26 7.67
CA TYR A 171 -2.29 -0.85 7.19
C TYR A 171 -2.09 -0.51 5.71
N LEU A 172 -1.01 0.21 5.37
CA LEU A 172 -0.72 0.62 4.00
C LEU A 172 0.53 -0.12 3.50
N MET A 173 0.31 -1.11 2.63
CA MET A 173 1.35 -1.89 1.97
C MET A 173 1.91 -1.14 0.75
N GLN A 174 3.22 -0.87 0.73
CA GLN A 174 3.90 -0.30 -0.42
C GLN A 174 5.01 -1.21 -0.97
N GLY A 175 5.52 -2.15 -0.16
CA GLY A 175 6.53 -3.11 -0.56
C GLY A 175 6.16 -3.93 -1.79
N ASN A 176 7.13 -4.27 -2.64
CA ASN A 176 6.87 -5.04 -3.87
C ASN A 176 6.96 -6.56 -3.65
N PRO A 177 6.19 -7.38 -4.38
CA PRO A 177 5.07 -7.00 -5.23
C PRO A 177 3.81 -6.68 -4.41
N THR A 178 3.39 -5.41 -4.44
CA THR A 178 2.48 -4.82 -3.43
C THR A 178 1.14 -5.51 -3.31
N LEU A 179 0.46 -5.79 -4.43
CA LEU A 179 -0.85 -6.43 -4.41
C LEU A 179 -0.78 -7.88 -3.95
N ILE A 180 0.27 -8.62 -4.31
CA ILE A 180 0.45 -10.00 -3.87
C ILE A 180 0.71 -10.02 -2.35
N LEU A 181 1.60 -9.15 -1.85
CA LEU A 181 1.89 -9.06 -0.43
C LEU A 181 0.67 -8.58 0.38
N LEU A 182 -0.10 -7.62 -0.15
CA LEU A 182 -1.35 -7.15 0.46
C LEU A 182 -2.36 -8.30 0.62
N ARG A 183 -2.49 -9.16 -0.39
CA ARG A 183 -3.33 -10.36 -0.31
C ARG A 183 -2.83 -11.32 0.78
N GLN A 184 -1.51 -11.54 0.88
CA GLN A 184 -0.94 -12.40 1.92
C GLN A 184 -1.19 -11.85 3.34
N VAL A 185 -1.08 -10.53 3.52
CA VAL A 185 -1.41 -9.86 4.79
C VAL A 185 -2.87 -10.08 5.16
N ASN A 186 -3.78 -9.90 4.21
CA ASN A 186 -5.21 -10.14 4.43
C ASN A 186 -5.53 -11.59 4.82
N LYS A 187 -4.94 -12.57 4.12
CA LYS A 187 -5.06 -13.99 4.47
C LYS A 187 -4.52 -14.28 5.87
N LEU A 188 -3.39 -13.69 6.24
CA LEU A 188 -2.84 -13.83 7.59
C LEU A 188 -3.78 -13.27 8.66
N TYR A 189 -4.37 -12.09 8.44
CA TYR A 189 -5.34 -11.51 9.37
C TYR A 189 -6.54 -12.42 9.59
N LYS A 190 -7.11 -12.97 8.52
CA LYS A 190 -8.20 -13.97 8.61
C LYS A 190 -7.76 -15.24 9.34
N TYR A 191 -6.55 -15.72 9.05
CA TYR A 191 -6.00 -16.90 9.70
C TYR A 191 -5.87 -16.70 11.22
N ILE A 192 -5.28 -15.58 11.66
CA ILE A 192 -5.13 -15.26 13.08
C ILE A 192 -6.51 -15.08 13.74
N ALA A 193 -7.41 -14.32 13.11
CA ALA A 193 -8.77 -14.11 13.60
C ALA A 193 -9.51 -15.44 13.83
N LYS A 194 -9.46 -16.36 12.84
CA LYS A 194 -10.03 -17.70 12.96
C LYS A 194 -9.39 -18.53 14.07
N LYS A 195 -8.06 -18.54 14.19
CA LYS A 195 -7.33 -19.33 15.20
C LYS A 195 -7.52 -18.79 16.63
N ARG A 196 -7.87 -17.51 16.77
CA ARG A 196 -8.08 -16.84 18.07
C ARG A 196 -9.54 -16.54 18.37
N ASN A 197 -10.47 -16.98 17.51
CA ASN A 197 -11.90 -16.69 17.63
C ASN A 197 -12.18 -15.19 17.81
N ALA A 198 -11.48 -14.36 17.03
CA ALA A 198 -11.56 -12.91 17.08
C ALA A 198 -12.24 -12.36 15.81
N PRO A 199 -12.86 -11.16 15.84
CA PRO A 199 -13.48 -10.56 14.65
C PRO A 199 -12.45 -10.14 13.60
N GLU A 200 -12.81 -10.24 12.31
CA GLU A 200 -11.94 -9.89 11.16
C GLU A 200 -11.84 -8.37 10.89
N VAL A 201 -11.67 -7.55 11.93
CA VAL A 201 -11.76 -6.07 11.82
C VAL A 201 -10.66 -5.47 10.92
N LYS A 202 -9.49 -6.11 10.84
CA LYS A 202 -8.30 -5.57 10.17
C LYS A 202 -8.21 -5.85 8.68
N ALA A 203 -8.87 -6.89 8.15
CA ALA A 203 -8.79 -7.22 6.72
C ALA A 203 -9.29 -6.04 5.85
N LYS A 204 -10.37 -5.38 6.27
CA LYS A 204 -10.92 -4.21 5.56
C LYS A 204 -10.05 -2.95 5.66
N LYS A 205 -9.08 -2.92 6.57
CA LYS A 205 -8.20 -1.76 6.83
C LYS A 205 -6.81 -1.92 6.22
N ALA A 206 -6.56 -2.98 5.46
CA ALA A 206 -5.31 -3.18 4.74
C ALA A 206 -5.47 -2.76 3.28
N ILE A 207 -4.67 -1.77 2.86
CA ILE A 207 -4.69 -1.18 1.51
C ILE A 207 -3.28 -1.06 0.93
N SER A 208 -3.18 -0.71 -0.35
CA SER A 208 -1.92 -0.29 -0.99
C SER A 208 -2.13 0.91 -1.92
N THR A 209 -1.06 1.57 -2.35
CA THR A 209 -1.14 2.62 -3.37
C THR A 209 -1.42 2.08 -4.78
N ALA A 210 -1.37 0.76 -4.99
CA ALA A 210 -1.65 0.05 -6.24
C ALA A 210 -1.37 0.85 -7.53
N THR A 211 -2.42 1.32 -8.22
CA THR A 211 -2.33 1.96 -9.54
C THR A 211 -2.20 3.49 -9.48
N MET A 212 -2.10 4.09 -8.29
CA MET A 212 -1.83 5.54 -8.15
C MET A 212 -0.56 6.00 -8.90
N PRO A 213 0.58 5.28 -8.85
CA PRO A 213 1.77 5.67 -9.61
C PRO A 213 1.53 5.65 -11.12
N GLU A 214 0.76 4.67 -11.60
CA GLU A 214 0.40 4.54 -13.00
C GLU A 214 -0.50 5.67 -13.47
N VAL A 215 -1.47 6.12 -12.66
CA VAL A 215 -2.32 7.29 -12.98
C VAL A 215 -1.46 8.54 -13.14
N ASN A 216 -0.56 8.80 -12.19
CA ASN A 216 0.32 9.96 -12.27
C ASN A 216 1.27 9.91 -13.47
N ARG A 217 1.78 8.73 -13.85
CA ARG A 217 2.60 8.56 -15.07
C ARG A 217 1.78 8.82 -16.33
N LEU A 218 0.57 8.28 -16.41
CA LEU A 218 -0.33 8.52 -17.53
C LEU A 218 -0.61 10.03 -17.68
N TYR A 219 -0.92 10.71 -16.58
CA TYR A 219 -1.16 12.16 -16.57
C TYR A 219 0.05 12.96 -17.02
N LYS A 220 1.23 12.63 -16.51
CA LYS A 220 2.48 13.26 -16.92
C LYS A 220 2.74 13.10 -18.42
N LEU A 221 2.66 11.87 -18.94
CA LEU A 221 2.90 11.59 -20.36
C LEU A 221 1.90 12.32 -21.26
N TYR A 222 0.61 12.27 -20.90
CA TYR A 222 -0.46 12.93 -21.63
C TYR A 222 -0.31 14.47 -21.60
N GLY A 223 -0.15 15.06 -20.41
CA GLY A 223 0.01 16.49 -20.23
C GLY A 223 1.24 17.04 -20.96
N GLN A 224 2.36 16.32 -20.93
CA GLN A 224 3.56 16.70 -21.67
C GLN A 224 3.37 16.70 -23.19
N ARG A 225 2.66 15.71 -23.74
CA ARG A 225 2.44 15.56 -25.18
C ARG A 225 1.41 16.55 -25.72
N PHE A 226 0.31 16.75 -25.00
CA PHE A 226 -0.83 17.53 -25.50
C PHE A 226 -0.97 18.92 -24.86
N LYS A 227 -0.08 19.27 -23.93
CA LYS A 227 -0.02 20.58 -23.26
C LYS A 227 -1.31 20.94 -22.49
N PHE A 228 -1.96 19.94 -21.91
CA PHE A 228 -3.09 20.14 -21.00
C PHE A 228 -2.60 20.21 -19.55
N SER A 229 -3.25 21.06 -18.74
CA SER A 229 -3.23 20.84 -17.29
C SER A 229 -4.00 19.56 -16.97
N MET A 230 -3.50 18.81 -15.99
CA MET A 230 -4.12 17.56 -15.54
C MET A 230 -4.91 17.73 -14.24
N ASP A 231 -5.06 18.97 -13.75
CA ASP A 231 -5.77 19.26 -12.50
C ASP A 231 -7.26 18.85 -12.57
N ASP A 232 -7.88 18.97 -13.74
CA ASP A 232 -9.28 18.57 -14.01
C ASP A 232 -9.38 17.24 -14.78
N ALA A 233 -8.33 16.41 -14.73
CA ALA A 233 -8.33 15.11 -15.38
C ALA A 233 -8.83 14.00 -14.45
N SER A 234 -9.63 13.09 -15.00
CA SER A 234 -10.05 11.86 -14.33
C SER A 234 -9.69 10.66 -15.19
N CYS A 235 -9.13 9.61 -14.62
CA CYS A 235 -8.87 8.35 -15.30
C CYS A 235 -9.07 7.18 -14.33
N ALA A 236 -9.58 6.07 -14.84
CA ALA A 236 -9.57 4.80 -14.13
C ALA A 236 -8.43 3.94 -14.66
N ILE A 237 -7.45 3.64 -13.81
CA ILE A 237 -6.45 2.59 -14.03
C ILE A 237 -6.67 1.51 -12.98
N ILE A 238 -6.93 0.29 -13.44
CA ILE A 238 -7.37 -0.82 -12.60
C ILE A 238 -6.49 -2.06 -12.79
N GLY A 239 -6.71 -3.08 -11.95
CA GLY A 239 -6.09 -4.40 -12.08
C GLY A 239 -4.78 -4.52 -11.29
N GLY A 240 -3.73 -4.99 -11.94
CA GLY A 240 -2.40 -5.15 -11.35
C GLY A 240 -1.65 -3.83 -11.17
N HIS A 241 -0.46 -3.88 -10.57
CA HIS A 241 0.45 -2.75 -10.45
C HIS A 241 1.56 -2.85 -11.51
N GLY A 242 2.10 -1.72 -11.98
CA GLY A 242 3.16 -1.69 -12.98
C GLY A 242 2.69 -2.15 -14.36
N GLU A 243 3.40 -3.12 -14.94
CA GLU A 243 3.15 -3.63 -16.31
C GLU A 243 1.78 -4.31 -16.48
N ASP A 244 1.19 -4.73 -15.36
CA ASP A 244 -0.13 -5.37 -15.32
C ASP A 244 -1.27 -4.34 -15.16
N ALA A 245 -0.99 -3.05 -15.04
CA ALA A 245 -2.05 -2.04 -14.89
C ALA A 245 -2.82 -1.81 -16.20
N VAL A 246 -4.14 -1.59 -16.09
CA VAL A 246 -5.07 -1.44 -17.23
C VAL A 246 -5.75 -0.09 -17.17
N ALA A 247 -5.50 0.77 -18.17
CA ALA A 247 -6.21 2.05 -18.30
C ALA A 247 -7.55 1.84 -19.02
N ILE A 248 -8.62 2.40 -18.48
CA ILE A 248 -9.95 2.34 -19.07
C ILE A 248 -10.18 3.57 -19.95
N GLU A 249 -10.18 3.38 -21.27
CA GLU A 249 -10.19 4.46 -22.28
C GLU A 249 -11.39 5.37 -22.06
N LYS A 250 -12.57 4.78 -21.92
CA LYS A 250 -13.86 5.49 -21.75
C LYS A 250 -13.92 6.34 -20.48
N ARG A 251 -13.03 6.08 -19.51
CA ARG A 251 -12.99 6.79 -18.23
C ARG A 251 -11.85 7.79 -18.16
N PHE A 252 -11.06 7.95 -19.21
CA PHE A 252 -10.06 9.01 -19.28
C PHE A 252 -10.69 10.29 -19.84
N LEU A 253 -10.98 11.24 -18.94
CA LEU A 253 -11.65 12.50 -19.21
C LEU A 253 -10.79 13.70 -18.77
N ILE A 254 -10.99 14.85 -19.41
CA ILE A 254 -10.37 16.14 -19.07
C ILE A 254 -11.48 17.19 -19.09
N GLY A 255 -11.79 17.79 -17.95
CA GLY A 255 -12.91 18.75 -17.83
C GLY A 255 -14.26 18.16 -18.28
N GLY A 256 -14.44 16.84 -18.10
CA GLY A 256 -15.63 16.10 -18.54
C GLY A 256 -15.66 15.68 -20.02
N ALA A 257 -14.70 16.10 -20.85
CA ALA A 257 -14.58 15.65 -22.23
C ALA A 257 -13.66 14.43 -22.35
N SER A 258 -13.89 13.56 -23.35
CA SER A 258 -12.98 12.45 -23.66
C SER A 258 -11.55 12.95 -23.90
N ALA A 259 -10.56 12.35 -23.22
CA ALA A 259 -9.15 12.67 -23.44
C ALA A 259 -8.73 12.46 -24.90
N LYS A 260 -9.30 11.47 -25.60
CA LYS A 260 -9.07 11.27 -27.04
C LYS A 260 -9.53 12.48 -27.86
N SER A 261 -10.70 13.02 -27.57
CA SER A 261 -11.21 14.23 -28.23
C SER A 261 -10.39 15.47 -27.89
N CYS A 262 -9.96 15.62 -26.63
CA CYS A 262 -9.07 16.69 -26.20
C CYS A 262 -7.72 16.65 -26.92
N ALA A 263 -7.12 15.46 -27.09
CA ALA A 263 -5.88 15.26 -27.82
C ALA A 263 -6.00 15.74 -29.28
N GLN A 264 -7.09 15.36 -29.96
CA GLN A 264 -7.38 15.82 -31.32
C GLN A 264 -7.55 17.34 -31.39
N ALA A 265 -8.30 17.93 -30.46
CA ALA A 265 -8.53 19.36 -30.41
C ALA A 265 -7.23 20.16 -30.17
N SER A 266 -6.38 19.70 -29.24
CA SER A 266 -5.05 20.29 -28.99
C SER A 266 -4.16 20.24 -30.22
N GLU A 267 -4.16 19.13 -30.95
CA GLU A 267 -3.36 19.00 -32.17
C GLU A 267 -3.87 19.93 -33.28
N ARG A 268 -5.19 20.02 -33.49
CA ARG A 268 -5.78 20.98 -34.44
C ARG A 268 -5.43 22.43 -34.09
N ALA A 269 -5.53 22.80 -32.81
CA ALA A 269 -5.22 24.15 -32.36
C ALA A 269 -3.75 24.53 -32.60
N ARG A 270 -2.85 23.55 -32.66
CA ARG A 270 -1.42 23.74 -32.98
C ARG A 270 -1.09 23.54 -34.46
N GLY A 271 -2.11 23.41 -35.33
CA GLY A 271 -1.93 23.22 -36.78
C GLY A 271 -1.42 21.84 -37.19
N GLY A 272 -1.51 20.84 -36.32
CA GLY A 272 -1.04 19.48 -36.56
C GLY A 272 -2.14 18.53 -37.09
N ASP A 273 -1.72 17.30 -37.40
CA ASP A 273 -2.60 16.24 -37.90
C ASP A 273 -3.35 15.51 -36.76
N PRO A 274 -4.69 15.58 -36.69
CA PRO A 274 -5.48 14.88 -35.68
C PRO A 274 -5.29 13.36 -35.68
N ALA A 275 -4.96 12.75 -36.82
CA ALA A 275 -4.73 11.30 -36.89
C ALA A 275 -3.46 10.91 -36.11
N ARG A 276 -2.41 11.72 -36.20
CA ARG A 276 -1.20 11.56 -35.39
C ARG A 276 -1.48 11.70 -33.89
N ALA A 277 -2.37 12.62 -33.50
CA ALA A 277 -2.76 12.78 -32.10
C ALA A 277 -3.45 11.53 -31.53
N ILE A 278 -4.28 10.86 -32.33
CA ILE A 278 -4.92 9.60 -31.95
C ILE A 278 -3.88 8.49 -31.76
N ALA A 279 -2.91 8.38 -32.68
CA ALA A 279 -1.83 7.40 -32.56
C ALA A 279 -1.00 7.64 -31.28
N ASP A 280 -0.65 8.90 -31.01
CA ASP A 280 0.08 9.27 -29.78
C ASP A 280 -0.74 9.02 -28.52
N TYR A 281 -2.05 9.25 -28.55
CA TYR A 281 -2.97 8.95 -27.44
C TYR A 281 -2.96 7.46 -27.08
N TYR A 282 -3.16 6.58 -28.07
CA TYR A 282 -3.14 5.14 -27.82
C TYR A 282 -1.76 4.64 -27.38
N LYS A 283 -0.69 5.20 -27.95
CA LYS A 283 0.68 4.94 -27.50
C LYS A 283 0.89 5.32 -26.04
N ILE A 284 0.34 6.44 -25.58
CA ILE A 284 0.41 6.86 -24.18
C ILE A 284 -0.39 5.92 -23.27
N LEU A 285 -1.59 5.49 -23.69
CA LEU A 285 -2.39 4.49 -22.97
C LEU A 285 -1.69 3.14 -22.82
N THR A 286 -0.72 2.80 -23.69
CA THR A 286 0.06 1.57 -23.57
C THR A 286 1.38 1.77 -22.83
N ASP A 287 2.04 2.92 -23.00
CA ASP A 287 3.43 3.10 -22.58
C ASP A 287 3.60 3.54 -21.12
N PHE A 288 2.55 4.04 -20.48
CA PHE A 288 2.63 4.50 -19.07
C PHE A 288 3.16 3.41 -18.12
N LYS A 289 2.82 2.15 -18.42
CA LYS A 289 3.22 0.99 -17.63
C LYS A 289 4.70 0.65 -17.74
N SER A 290 5.35 1.05 -18.84
CA SER A 290 6.76 0.80 -19.13
C SER A 290 7.68 1.94 -18.67
N GLU A 291 7.14 3.07 -18.22
CA GLU A 291 7.95 4.23 -17.82
C GLU A 291 8.82 3.94 -16.59
N ALA A 292 8.30 3.22 -15.59
CA ALA A 292 9.05 2.88 -14.37
C ALA A 292 10.21 1.89 -14.63
N PRO A 293 10.02 0.78 -15.35
CA PRO A 293 11.13 -0.08 -15.77
C PRO A 293 12.20 0.71 -16.56
N ARG A 294 11.78 1.56 -17.50
CA ARG A 294 12.70 2.39 -18.28
C ARG A 294 13.52 3.34 -17.42
N LEU A 295 12.89 4.03 -16.46
CA LEU A 295 13.58 4.94 -15.55
C LEU A 295 14.52 4.19 -14.59
N THR A 296 14.10 3.02 -14.09
CA THR A 296 14.95 2.15 -13.26
C THR A 296 16.19 1.71 -14.02
N GLN A 297 16.05 1.32 -15.30
CA GLN A 297 17.19 0.96 -16.15
C GLN A 297 18.15 2.14 -16.37
N LEU A 298 17.64 3.36 -16.52
CA LEU A 298 18.45 4.55 -16.77
C LEU A 298 19.15 5.08 -15.51
N THR A 299 18.48 5.00 -14.34
CA THR A 299 18.93 5.65 -13.11
C THR A 299 19.47 4.68 -12.07
N GLY A 300 19.21 3.37 -12.24
CA GLY A 300 19.50 2.34 -11.24
C GLY A 300 18.52 2.33 -10.05
N GLU A 301 17.55 3.25 -10.02
CA GLU A 301 16.60 3.42 -8.92
C GLU A 301 15.15 3.52 -9.44
N THR A 302 14.22 2.96 -8.68
CA THR A 302 12.79 3.10 -9.02
C THR A 302 12.35 4.55 -8.75
N PRO A 303 11.61 5.20 -9.66
CA PRO A 303 11.23 6.60 -9.52
C PRO A 303 10.57 6.93 -8.17
N VAL A 304 11.14 7.95 -7.53
CA VAL A 304 10.83 8.55 -6.23
C VAL A 304 9.41 9.14 -6.20
N THR A 305 8.40 8.26 -6.16
CA THR A 305 6.97 8.62 -6.18
C THR A 305 6.16 7.84 -5.16
N GLY A 306 6.68 6.72 -4.66
CA GLY A 306 5.97 5.87 -3.70
C GLY A 306 5.66 6.58 -2.40
N GLY A 307 6.61 7.35 -1.86
CA GLY A 307 6.41 8.11 -0.63
C GLY A 307 5.37 9.21 -0.76
N ILE A 308 5.46 9.99 -1.84
CA ILE A 308 4.54 11.10 -2.15
C ILE A 308 3.11 10.60 -2.29
N LEU A 309 2.90 9.54 -3.09
CA LEU A 309 1.58 8.94 -3.32
C LEU A 309 0.98 8.34 -2.04
N THR A 310 1.83 7.75 -1.21
CA THR A 310 1.41 7.24 0.10
C THR A 310 0.95 8.39 1.00
N ALA A 311 1.68 9.51 0.98
CA ALA A 311 1.29 10.71 1.72
C ALA A 311 -0.02 11.31 1.20
N GLU A 312 -0.28 11.29 -0.10
CA GLU A 312 -1.55 11.71 -0.71
C GLU A 312 -2.73 10.84 -0.25
N ALA A 313 -2.56 9.52 -0.22
CA ALA A 313 -3.59 8.62 0.28
C ALA A 313 -3.90 8.88 1.76
N ILE A 314 -2.84 9.05 2.59
CA ILE A 314 -2.97 9.38 4.00
C ILE A 314 -3.66 10.74 4.18
N LYS A 315 -3.28 11.75 3.37
CA LYS A 315 -3.89 13.09 3.35
C LYS A 315 -5.41 13.00 3.18
N CYS A 316 -5.85 12.32 2.12
CA CYS A 316 -7.27 12.17 1.82
C CYS A 316 -8.03 11.53 3.00
N ILE A 317 -7.48 10.45 3.56
CA ILE A 317 -8.10 9.73 4.67
C ILE A 317 -8.14 10.58 5.95
N MET A 318 -7.03 11.23 6.30
CA MET A 318 -6.91 12.05 7.51
C MET A 318 -7.75 13.33 7.46
N ALA A 319 -7.85 13.94 6.28
CA ALA A 319 -8.68 15.12 6.06
C ALA A 319 -10.18 14.80 6.09
N ASN A 320 -10.54 13.52 6.19
CA ASN A 320 -11.92 13.04 6.08
C ASN A 320 -12.56 13.47 4.75
N GLU A 321 -11.73 13.67 3.72
CA GLU A 321 -12.16 13.96 2.37
C GLU A 321 -12.68 12.66 1.78
N VAL A 322 -14.00 12.59 1.55
CA VAL A 322 -14.58 11.46 0.82
C VAL A 322 -14.10 11.55 -0.62
N SER A 323 -13.06 10.79 -0.92
CA SER A 323 -12.29 10.84 -2.17
C SER A 323 -12.27 9.49 -2.84
N VAL A 324 -12.14 9.48 -4.16
CA VAL A 324 -11.97 8.26 -4.96
C VAL A 324 -10.50 8.10 -5.30
N LEU A 325 -9.87 7.06 -4.76
CA LEU A 325 -8.47 6.74 -5.07
C LEU A 325 -8.34 5.37 -5.73
N PRO A 326 -7.43 5.20 -6.71
CA PRO A 326 -7.14 3.92 -7.33
C PRO A 326 -6.17 3.10 -6.45
N ILE A 327 -6.64 2.75 -5.26
CA ILE A 327 -5.87 1.99 -4.26
C ILE A 327 -6.09 0.49 -4.39
N GLY A 328 -5.13 -0.27 -3.87
CA GLY A 328 -5.22 -1.71 -3.80
C GLY A 328 -5.99 -2.11 -2.55
N GLN A 329 -6.93 -3.03 -2.72
CA GLN A 329 -7.64 -3.63 -1.61
C GLN A 329 -7.83 -5.12 -1.88
N TYR A 330 -7.94 -5.91 -0.81
CA TYR A 330 -8.31 -7.31 -0.92
C TYR A 330 -9.83 -7.47 -1.07
N HIS A 331 -10.22 -8.30 -2.03
CA HIS A 331 -11.60 -8.60 -2.36
C HIS A 331 -11.82 -10.11 -2.28
N GLU A 332 -12.78 -10.51 -1.44
CA GLU A 332 -13.27 -11.89 -1.43
C GLU A 332 -13.99 -12.22 -2.73
N GLN A 333 -14.78 -11.27 -3.22
CA GLN A 333 -15.55 -11.37 -4.44
C GLN A 333 -15.69 -10.00 -5.07
N VAL A 334 -15.40 -9.91 -6.36
CA VAL A 334 -15.71 -8.76 -7.22
C VAL A 334 -16.75 -9.26 -8.22
N LEU A 335 -18.03 -9.08 -7.87
CA LEU A 335 -19.17 -9.77 -8.50
C LEU A 335 -19.22 -9.59 -10.02
N ARG A 336 -18.91 -8.39 -10.52
CA ARG A 336 -19.11 -8.01 -11.93
C ARG A 336 -18.10 -8.62 -12.90
N CYS A 337 -16.89 -8.92 -12.44
CA CYS A 337 -15.85 -9.55 -13.26
C CYS A 337 -15.57 -11.00 -12.82
N GLY A 338 -16.36 -11.55 -11.87
CA GLY A 338 -16.15 -12.91 -11.37
C GLY A 338 -14.78 -13.13 -10.71
N VAL A 339 -14.11 -12.06 -10.30
CA VAL A 339 -12.78 -12.12 -9.71
C VAL A 339 -12.91 -12.25 -8.20
N ASN A 340 -12.47 -13.40 -7.68
CA ASN A 340 -12.55 -13.72 -6.25
C ASN A 340 -11.16 -13.89 -5.64
N ASP A 341 -11.09 -13.72 -4.32
CA ASP A 341 -9.92 -13.92 -3.46
C ASP A 341 -8.65 -13.29 -4.06
N VAL A 342 -8.66 -11.97 -4.26
CA VAL A 342 -7.52 -11.26 -4.86
C VAL A 342 -7.37 -9.88 -4.22
N ALA A 343 -6.15 -9.36 -4.17
CA ALA A 343 -5.96 -7.93 -3.97
C ALA A 343 -5.63 -7.27 -5.31
N ILE A 344 -6.39 -6.25 -5.69
CA ILE A 344 -6.25 -5.54 -6.98
C ILE A 344 -6.46 -4.04 -6.78
N GLY A 345 -5.90 -3.23 -7.68
CA GLY A 345 -6.16 -1.81 -7.75
C GLY A 345 -7.52 -1.53 -8.37
N LEU A 346 -8.39 -0.86 -7.62
CA LEU A 346 -9.71 -0.41 -8.08
C LEU A 346 -10.00 1.00 -7.55
N PRO A 347 -10.84 1.79 -8.24
CA PRO A 347 -11.35 3.05 -7.70
C PRO A 347 -12.16 2.78 -6.43
N THR A 348 -11.68 3.32 -5.33
CA THR A 348 -12.17 3.02 -3.99
C THR A 348 -12.44 4.31 -3.25
N LEU A 349 -13.58 4.38 -2.55
CA LEU A 349 -13.87 5.46 -1.63
C LEU A 349 -12.97 5.36 -0.41
N VAL A 350 -12.29 6.46 -0.11
CA VAL A 350 -11.46 6.66 1.08
C VAL A 350 -11.93 7.92 1.80
N GLY A 351 -11.79 7.94 3.13
CA GLY A 351 -12.23 9.06 3.98
C GLY A 351 -13.53 8.75 4.73
N GLY A 352 -14.01 9.65 5.59
CA GLY A 352 -15.23 9.40 6.38
C GLY A 352 -15.07 8.39 7.52
N GLY A 353 -13.83 8.03 7.92
CA GLY A 353 -13.58 6.84 8.73
C GLY A 353 -13.76 5.51 7.97
N MET A 354 -14.02 5.59 6.65
CA MET A 354 -14.13 4.46 5.74
C MET A 354 -12.83 4.27 4.99
N VAL A 355 -12.38 3.02 4.96
CA VAL A 355 -11.42 2.54 3.98
C VAL A 355 -12.08 1.35 3.33
N GLY A 356 -12.23 1.39 2.01
CA GLY A 356 -12.50 0.17 1.27
C GLY A 356 -13.95 -0.08 0.85
N GLU A 357 -14.78 0.96 0.72
CA GLU A 357 -15.96 0.84 -0.13
C GLU A 357 -15.50 1.00 -1.58
N ILE A 358 -15.45 -0.13 -2.29
CA ILE A 358 -15.20 -0.11 -3.72
C ILE A 358 -16.31 0.69 -4.35
N ILE A 359 -15.94 1.63 -5.22
CA ILE A 359 -16.91 2.13 -6.17
C ILE A 359 -17.06 1.01 -7.20
N GLU A 360 -17.91 0.04 -6.88
CA GLU A 360 -18.56 -0.78 -7.90
C GLU A 360 -19.50 0.14 -8.67
N ALA A 361 -18.95 1.16 -9.35
CA ALA A 361 -19.73 2.07 -10.13
C ALA A 361 -20.53 1.20 -11.10
N ASP A 362 -21.86 1.30 -11.04
CA ASP A 362 -22.72 1.13 -12.19
C ASP A 362 -21.97 1.70 -13.41
N GLY A 363 -21.48 0.81 -14.28
CA GLY A 363 -20.69 1.15 -15.45
C GLY A 363 -19.19 0.83 -15.43
N LEU A 364 -18.41 0.90 -14.33
CA LEU A 364 -16.94 0.84 -14.50
C LEU A 364 -16.45 -0.49 -15.10
N LEU A 365 -16.84 -1.61 -14.48
CA LEU A 365 -16.47 -2.95 -14.97
C LEU A 365 -17.41 -3.43 -16.09
N SER A 366 -18.64 -2.94 -16.14
CA SER A 366 -19.64 -3.33 -17.14
C SER A 366 -19.51 -2.58 -18.47
N ASP A 367 -18.85 -1.42 -18.49
CA ASP A 367 -18.64 -0.62 -19.70
C ASP A 367 -17.29 -0.91 -20.38
N MET A 368 -16.48 -1.79 -19.79
CA MET A 368 -15.23 -2.24 -20.40
C MET A 368 -15.53 -2.93 -21.73
N SER A 369 -14.75 -2.58 -22.75
CA SER A 369 -14.71 -3.35 -24.00
C SER A 369 -14.17 -4.77 -23.75
N ASP A 370 -14.41 -5.68 -24.69
CA ASP A 370 -13.88 -7.04 -24.63
C ASP A 370 -12.34 -7.05 -24.49
N ASP A 371 -11.67 -6.09 -25.15
CA ASP A 371 -10.22 -5.92 -25.06
C ASP A 371 -9.76 -5.41 -23.68
N GLU A 372 -10.49 -4.47 -23.07
CA GLU A 372 -10.22 -4.00 -21.70
C GLU A 372 -10.47 -5.10 -20.67
N MET A 373 -11.54 -5.90 -20.83
CA MET A 373 -11.83 -7.04 -19.98
C MET A 373 -10.75 -8.13 -20.10
N LEU A 374 -10.32 -8.44 -21.33
CA LEU A 374 -9.23 -9.39 -21.56
C LEU A 374 -7.91 -8.90 -20.94
N GLN A 375 -7.61 -7.60 -21.03
CA GLN A 375 -6.44 -7.01 -20.37
C GLN A 375 -6.58 -7.08 -18.84
N PHE A 376 -7.76 -6.82 -18.31
CA PHE A 376 -8.04 -6.93 -16.88
C PHE A 376 -7.85 -8.36 -16.38
N ASP A 377 -8.41 -9.37 -17.06
CA ASP A 377 -8.22 -10.77 -16.70
C ASP A 377 -6.73 -11.17 -16.70
N ARG A 378 -5.98 -10.71 -17.71
CA ARG A 378 -4.53 -10.90 -17.80
C ARG A 378 -3.79 -10.22 -16.64
N SER A 379 -4.23 -9.04 -16.20
CA SER A 379 -3.62 -8.34 -15.06
C SER A 379 -3.81 -9.05 -13.72
N VAL A 380 -4.94 -9.74 -13.55
CA VAL A 380 -5.30 -10.44 -12.32
C VAL A 380 -4.60 -11.80 -12.23
N ALA A 381 -4.33 -12.44 -13.36
CA ALA A 381 -3.76 -13.78 -13.42
C ALA A 381 -2.42 -13.93 -12.68
N PRO A 382 -1.42 -13.03 -12.82
CA PRO A 382 -0.16 -13.10 -12.07
C PRO A 382 -0.36 -13.07 -10.55
N ILE A 383 -1.32 -12.29 -10.05
CA ILE A 383 -1.58 -12.17 -8.61
C ILE A 383 -2.16 -13.48 -8.05
N LYS A 384 -3.04 -14.13 -8.82
CA LYS A 384 -3.59 -15.45 -8.47
C LYS A 384 -2.54 -16.56 -8.59
N LEU A 385 -1.68 -16.50 -9.60
CA LEU A 385 -0.64 -17.50 -9.84
C LEU A 385 0.49 -17.41 -8.80
N ALA A 386 0.88 -16.20 -8.39
CA ALA A 386 1.88 -15.97 -7.36
C ALA A 386 1.56 -16.69 -6.06
N ASP A 387 0.29 -16.65 -5.66
CA ASP A 387 -0.20 -17.28 -4.44
C ASP A 387 -0.16 -18.80 -4.51
N LYS A 388 -0.62 -19.40 -5.62
CA LYS A 388 -0.51 -20.84 -5.84
C LYS A 388 0.94 -21.31 -5.79
N ASN A 389 1.88 -20.49 -6.27
CA ASN A 389 3.29 -20.82 -6.27
C ASN A 389 3.95 -20.57 -4.90
N ALA A 390 3.55 -19.53 -4.17
CA ALA A 390 3.99 -19.31 -2.79
C ALA A 390 3.60 -20.49 -1.88
N ASP A 391 2.41 -21.05 -2.07
CA ASP A 391 1.96 -22.26 -1.36
C ASP A 391 2.79 -23.50 -1.75
N LYS A 392 3.14 -23.65 -3.02
CA LYS A 392 3.99 -24.77 -3.51
C LYS A 392 5.42 -24.74 -2.99
N ILE A 393 5.97 -23.56 -2.70
CA ILE A 393 7.32 -23.38 -2.16
C ILE A 393 7.37 -23.73 -0.65
N ALA A 394 6.31 -24.34 -0.11
CA ALA A 394 6.22 -24.94 1.23
C ALA A 394 6.34 -23.95 2.41
N SER A 395 6.21 -22.65 2.16
CA SER A 395 6.36 -21.62 3.18
C SER A 395 5.03 -21.09 3.73
N GLY A 396 3.92 -21.10 2.98
CA GLY A 396 2.68 -20.39 3.36
C GLY A 396 2.12 -20.76 4.76
N GLN A 397 1.71 -22.02 4.94
CA GLN A 397 1.10 -22.48 6.20
C GLN A 397 2.07 -22.40 7.39
N LYS A 398 3.32 -22.85 7.20
CA LYS A 398 4.36 -22.76 8.23
C LYS A 398 4.63 -21.31 8.62
N MET A 399 4.68 -20.39 7.65
CA MET A 399 4.87 -18.96 7.88
C MET A 399 3.70 -18.36 8.66
N TYR A 400 2.46 -18.76 8.36
CA TYR A 400 1.29 -18.31 9.12
C TYR A 400 1.30 -18.83 10.56
N GLU A 401 1.78 -20.05 10.78
CA GLU A 401 1.98 -20.59 12.13
C GLU A 401 3.11 -19.86 12.88
N GLU A 402 4.23 -19.56 12.23
CA GLU A 402 5.29 -18.72 12.78
C GLU A 402 4.76 -17.31 13.14
N CYS A 403 3.96 -16.71 12.24
CA CYS A 403 3.34 -15.41 12.48
C CYS A 403 2.29 -15.44 13.60
N LEU A 404 1.55 -16.55 13.75
CA LEU A 404 0.63 -16.74 14.86
C LEU A 404 1.36 -16.83 16.20
N LYS A 405 2.48 -17.57 16.26
CA LYS A 405 3.33 -17.60 17.47
C LYS A 405 3.88 -16.22 17.81
N LEU A 406 4.35 -15.48 16.80
CA LEU A 406 4.78 -14.09 16.96
C LEU A 406 3.65 -13.20 17.52
N TYR A 407 2.45 -13.35 16.98
CA TYR A 407 1.26 -12.62 17.44
C TYR A 407 1.00 -12.86 18.93
N ASP A 408 1.00 -14.13 19.37
CA ASP A 408 0.75 -14.47 20.77
C ASP A 408 1.84 -13.92 21.69
N THR A 409 3.12 -14.13 21.33
CA THR A 409 4.26 -13.65 22.12
C THR A 409 4.20 -12.14 22.31
N LEU A 410 3.94 -11.38 21.24
CA LEU A 410 3.84 -9.92 21.34
C LEU A 410 2.62 -9.48 22.15
N ARG A 411 1.47 -10.12 21.93
CA ARG A 411 0.22 -9.77 22.64
C ARG A 411 0.39 -10.00 24.13
N ASP A 412 0.94 -11.15 24.52
CA ASP A 412 1.10 -11.53 25.92
C ASP A 412 2.18 -10.65 26.58
N GLY A 413 3.27 -10.33 25.86
CA GLY A 413 4.29 -9.40 26.32
C GLY A 413 3.79 -7.97 26.50
N MET A 414 3.01 -7.43 25.55
CA MET A 414 2.37 -6.11 25.68
C MET A 414 1.43 -6.05 26.88
N ARG A 415 0.65 -7.12 27.10
CA ARG A 415 -0.25 -7.22 28.26
C ARG A 415 0.53 -7.21 29.57
N ALA A 416 1.57 -8.03 29.69
CA ALA A 416 2.41 -8.08 30.89
C ALA A 416 3.08 -6.72 31.16
N PHE A 417 3.53 -6.02 30.10
CA PHE A 417 4.09 -4.68 30.22
C PHE A 417 3.08 -3.68 30.80
N GLU A 418 1.85 -3.63 30.27
CA GLU A 418 0.80 -2.75 30.78
C GLU A 418 0.39 -3.09 32.23
N GLU A 419 0.32 -4.38 32.58
CA GLU A 419 0.01 -4.82 33.94
C GLU A 419 1.09 -4.37 34.95
N SER A 420 2.38 -4.49 34.59
CA SER A 420 3.49 -4.04 35.46
C SER A 420 3.48 -2.52 35.72
N LYS A 421 2.97 -1.73 34.76
CA LYS A 421 2.80 -0.29 34.88
C LYS A 421 1.66 0.14 35.79
N MET A 422 0.66 -0.71 36.02
CA MET A 422 -0.43 -0.41 36.95
C MET A 422 -0.04 -0.68 38.41
N THR A 423 0.98 -1.51 38.62
CA THR A 423 1.45 -1.90 39.96
C THR A 423 2.60 -1.06 40.50
N SER A 424 3.28 -0.29 39.64
CA SER A 424 4.32 0.69 39.98
C SER A 424 3.75 2.09 40.10
#